data_AF-A0A397FU73-F1
#
_entry.id   AF-A0A397FU73-F1
#
_cell.length_a   1.000
_cell.length_b   1.000
_cell.length_c   1.000
_cell.angle_alpha   90.00
_cell.angle_beta   90.00
_cell.angle_gamma   90.00
#
_symmetry.space_group_name_H-M   'P 1'
#
loop_
_entity.id
_entity.type
_entity.pdbx_description
1 polymer ?
#
loop_
_entity_poly.entity_id
_entity_poly.type
_entity_poly.pdbx_seq_one_letter_code
_entity_poly.pdbx_strand_id
1 'polypeptide(L)'
;LAVYGTVGEQVFNNLKSFCAKKEPHQDIFHELSVTELNKHLSSLMPGLSAKVFRTFNASVTLEKELPRVLPGDDVAVKIVSYNDANRKVAILCNHQRSVPKGFGSTVDKMNATLSQLNDQLNELQAMRVAVKKNKPKAIQLRQDDADDADDADTKKAQLHRFTKVPTVEQVDKKIDSWTKKVKALDLRLKDKFDCSFRWLDPHDKFRDPTVLLIQTCQLNRNN
;
A
#
# COMPACT_ATOMS: atom_id res chain seq x y z
N LEU A 1 15.83 -9.34 -8.34
CA LEU A 1 16.55 -8.42 -9.24
C LEU A 1 16.80 -9.15 -10.55
N ALA A 2 16.51 -8.55 -11.69
CA ALA A 2 16.77 -9.18 -12.98
C ALA A 2 18.27 -9.48 -13.11
N VAL A 3 18.62 -10.73 -13.44
CA VAL A 3 20.00 -11.16 -13.65
C VAL A 3 20.31 -10.93 -15.13
N TYR A 4 21.03 -9.85 -15.43
CA TYR A 4 21.31 -9.45 -16.81
C TYR A 4 22.51 -10.20 -17.44
N GLY A 5 23.21 -11.02 -16.66
CA GLY A 5 24.32 -11.86 -17.12
C GLY A 5 25.36 -11.10 -17.94
N THR A 6 25.84 -11.73 -19.01
CA THR A 6 26.85 -11.17 -19.93
C THR A 6 26.37 -9.91 -20.66
N VAL A 7 25.07 -9.77 -20.91
CA VAL A 7 24.48 -8.57 -21.51
C VAL A 7 24.59 -7.39 -20.55
N GLY A 8 24.39 -7.61 -19.26
CA GLY A 8 24.55 -6.57 -18.23
C GLY A 8 25.97 -6.00 -18.19
N GLU A 9 26.98 -6.87 -18.28
CA GLU A 9 28.39 -6.45 -18.30
C GLU A 9 28.73 -5.64 -19.56
N GLN A 10 28.24 -6.06 -20.73
CA GLN A 10 28.41 -5.32 -21.98
C GLN A 10 27.75 -3.94 -21.91
N VAL A 11 26.50 -3.87 -21.42
CA VAL A 11 25.78 -2.60 -21.26
C VAL A 11 26.52 -1.67 -20.28
N PHE A 12 27.02 -2.20 -19.17
CA PHE A 12 27.79 -1.43 -18.20
C PHE A 12 29.08 -0.85 -18.81
N ASN A 13 29.85 -1.66 -19.54
CA ASN A 13 31.07 -1.21 -20.20
C ASN A 13 30.80 -0.16 -21.29
N ASN A 14 29.69 -0.32 -22.04
CA ASN A 14 29.27 0.65 -23.04
C ASN A 14 28.85 1.98 -22.39
N LEU A 15 28.03 1.94 -21.33
CA LEU A 15 27.64 3.14 -20.59
C LEU A 15 28.84 3.86 -19.98
N LYS A 16 29.80 3.14 -19.42
CA LYS A 16 31.05 3.72 -18.90
C LYS A 16 31.82 4.45 -20.01
N SER A 17 31.90 3.85 -21.19
CA SER A 17 32.56 4.45 -22.36
C SER A 17 31.83 5.71 -22.84
N PHE A 18 30.50 5.71 -22.84
CA PHE A 18 29.71 6.89 -23.22
C PHE A 18 29.84 8.07 -22.24
N CYS A 19 30.17 7.81 -20.97
CA CYS A 19 30.35 8.84 -19.94
C CYS A 19 31.80 9.31 -19.74
N ALA A 20 32.81 8.58 -20.24
CA ALA A 20 34.22 8.77 -19.85
C ALA A 20 34.86 10.14 -20.19
N LYS A 21 34.25 10.94 -21.08
CA LYS A 21 34.76 12.24 -21.52
C LYS A 21 33.67 13.33 -21.55
N LYS A 22 32.59 13.13 -20.80
CA LYS A 22 31.43 14.02 -20.81
C LYS A 22 31.29 14.78 -19.50
N GLU A 23 30.91 16.04 -19.64
CA GLU A 23 30.52 16.86 -18.49
C GLU A 23 29.12 16.46 -17.98
N PRO A 24 28.77 16.74 -16.72
CA PRO A 24 27.49 16.33 -16.12
C PRO A 24 26.22 16.81 -16.84
N HIS A 25 26.34 17.85 -17.68
CA HIS A 25 25.23 18.45 -18.43
C HIS A 25 25.12 17.97 -19.88
N GLN A 26 26.03 17.09 -20.34
CA GLN A 26 26.04 16.58 -21.71
C GLN A 26 25.25 15.27 -21.84
N ASP A 27 24.57 15.10 -22.98
CA ASP A 27 23.77 13.91 -23.25
C ASP A 27 24.63 12.64 -23.34
N ILE A 28 24.22 11.59 -22.63
CA ILE A 28 24.88 10.27 -22.66
C ILE A 28 24.85 9.71 -24.09
N PHE A 29 23.70 9.79 -24.75
CA PHE A 29 23.46 9.25 -26.09
C PHE A 29 23.47 10.34 -27.19
N HIS A 30 24.58 11.05 -27.32
CA HIS A 30 24.73 12.16 -28.28
C HIS A 30 24.57 11.78 -29.77
N GLU A 31 24.83 10.53 -30.14
CA GLU A 31 24.70 10.03 -31.53
C GLU A 31 23.33 9.41 -31.82
N LEU A 32 22.43 9.32 -30.84
CA LEU A 32 21.16 8.63 -30.98
C LEU A 32 19.99 9.60 -30.79
N SER A 33 19.21 9.77 -31.85
CA SER A 33 17.95 10.51 -31.78
C SER A 33 16.74 9.59 -31.58
N VAL A 34 15.68 10.14 -30.99
CA VAL A 34 14.39 9.43 -30.84
C VAL A 34 13.79 9.06 -32.21
N THR A 35 14.06 9.87 -33.24
CA THR A 35 13.59 9.64 -34.60
C THR A 35 14.26 8.42 -35.22
N GLU A 36 15.59 8.32 -35.12
CA GLU A 36 16.36 7.18 -35.62
C GLU A 36 16.01 5.89 -34.87
N LEU A 37 15.83 5.99 -33.55
CA LEU A 37 15.38 4.86 -32.74
C LEU A 37 14.03 4.33 -33.22
N ASN A 38 13.02 5.20 -33.37
CA ASN A 38 11.70 4.77 -33.83
C ASN A 38 11.70 4.30 -35.28
N LYS A 39 12.57 4.84 -36.14
CA LYS A 39 12.76 4.36 -37.51
C LYS A 39 13.32 2.93 -37.51
N HIS A 40 14.32 2.66 -36.68
CA HIS A 40 14.87 1.32 -36.51
C HIS A 40 13.81 0.35 -35.96
N LEU A 41 13.07 0.74 -34.91
CA LEU A 41 11.98 -0.06 -34.36
C LEU A 41 10.88 -0.36 -35.39
N SER A 42 10.47 0.64 -36.18
CA SER A 42 9.46 0.46 -37.23
C SER A 42 9.94 -0.47 -38.35
N SER A 43 11.25 -0.52 -38.60
CA SER A 43 11.83 -1.46 -39.58
C SER A 43 11.79 -2.91 -39.11
N LEU A 44 11.82 -3.15 -37.79
CA LEU A 44 11.66 -4.48 -37.20
C LEU A 44 10.19 -4.92 -37.21
N MET A 45 9.26 -4.02 -36.91
CA MET A 45 7.82 -4.28 -36.98
C MET A 45 7.06 -2.99 -37.31
N PRO A 46 6.19 -2.97 -38.34
CA PRO A 46 5.36 -1.81 -38.65
C PRO A 46 4.52 -1.37 -37.43
N GLY A 47 4.56 -0.07 -37.10
CA GLY A 47 3.82 0.49 -35.97
C GLY A 47 4.52 0.35 -34.60
N LEU A 48 5.71 -0.28 -34.54
CA LEU A 48 6.49 -0.36 -33.30
C LEU A 48 7.17 0.97 -32.97
N SER A 49 7.04 1.40 -31.72
CA SER A 49 7.72 2.58 -31.18
C SER A 49 8.15 2.35 -29.74
N ALA A 50 9.03 3.20 -29.22
CA ALA A 50 9.47 3.12 -27.82
C ALA A 50 8.29 3.16 -26.81
N LYS A 51 7.18 3.85 -27.15
CA LYS A 51 5.97 3.90 -26.30
C LYS A 51 5.29 2.54 -26.17
N VAL A 52 5.29 1.74 -27.25
CA VAL A 52 4.65 0.42 -27.27
C VAL A 52 5.29 -0.51 -26.24
N PHE A 53 6.61 -0.45 -26.05
CA PHE A 53 7.30 -1.25 -25.04
C PHE A 53 6.86 -0.93 -23.60
N ARG A 54 6.58 0.34 -23.27
CA ARG A 54 6.06 0.70 -21.94
C ARG A 54 4.68 0.09 -21.69
N THR A 55 3.80 0.14 -22.70
CA THR A 55 2.46 -0.46 -22.60
C THR A 55 2.53 -1.99 -22.55
N PHE A 56 3.35 -2.61 -23.39
CA PHE A 56 3.56 -4.06 -23.39
C PHE A 56 4.07 -4.58 -22.05
N ASN A 57 5.16 -3.99 -21.53
CA ASN A 57 5.72 -4.39 -20.25
C ASN A 57 4.71 -4.21 -19.10
N ALA A 58 3.94 -3.12 -19.11
CA ALA A 58 2.89 -2.90 -18.11
C ALA A 58 1.79 -3.97 -18.18
N SER A 59 1.26 -4.26 -19.38
CA SER A 59 0.20 -5.24 -19.59
C SER A 59 0.65 -6.66 -19.24
N VAL A 60 1.83 -7.08 -19.70
CA VAL A 60 2.37 -8.42 -19.41
C VAL A 60 2.67 -8.59 -17.93
N THR A 61 3.19 -7.56 -17.26
CA THR A 61 3.39 -7.63 -15.80
C THR A 61 2.06 -7.71 -15.07
N LEU A 62 1.04 -6.96 -15.48
CA LEU A 62 -0.29 -7.06 -14.86
C LEU A 62 -0.86 -8.46 -15.00
N GLU A 63 -0.81 -9.03 -16.19
CA GLU A 63 -1.30 -10.39 -16.46
C GLU A 63 -0.57 -11.45 -15.61
N LYS A 64 0.75 -11.32 -15.46
CA LYS A 64 1.57 -12.24 -14.65
C LYS A 64 1.32 -12.12 -13.15
N GLU A 65 1.09 -10.90 -12.68
CA GLU A 65 0.93 -10.60 -11.25
C GLU A 65 -0.51 -10.77 -10.77
N LEU A 66 -1.49 -10.79 -11.68
CA LEU A 66 -2.87 -11.14 -11.34
C LEU A 66 -2.92 -12.62 -10.93
N PRO A 67 -3.44 -12.93 -9.72
CA PRO A 67 -3.63 -14.32 -9.34
C PRO A 67 -4.65 -14.98 -10.26
N ARG A 68 -4.56 -16.31 -10.42
CA ARG A 68 -5.63 -17.09 -11.03
C ARG A 68 -6.89 -16.91 -10.19
N VAL A 69 -7.81 -16.06 -10.65
CA VAL A 69 -9.07 -15.80 -9.98
C VAL A 69 -9.89 -17.08 -9.98
N LEU A 70 -10.15 -17.63 -8.80
CA LEU A 70 -11.02 -18.80 -8.69
C LEU A 70 -12.49 -18.35 -8.69
N PRO A 71 -13.37 -19.02 -9.44
CA PRO A 71 -14.80 -18.74 -9.38
C PRO A 71 -15.32 -19.11 -7.98
N GLY A 72 -15.50 -18.10 -7.12
CA GLY A 72 -15.94 -18.27 -5.73
C GLY A 72 -15.37 -17.25 -4.75
N ASP A 73 -14.29 -16.55 -5.11
CA ASP A 73 -13.67 -15.58 -4.21
C ASP A 73 -14.56 -14.35 -3.98
N ASP A 74 -14.54 -13.86 -2.73
CA ASP A 74 -15.19 -12.63 -2.32
C ASP A 74 -14.67 -11.42 -3.10
N VAL A 75 -15.55 -10.48 -3.40
CA VAL A 75 -15.24 -9.28 -4.19
C VAL A 75 -14.16 -8.45 -3.50
N ALA A 76 -14.18 -8.38 -2.15
CA ALA A 76 -13.18 -7.61 -1.42
C ALA A 76 -11.76 -8.20 -1.59
N VAL A 77 -11.64 -9.53 -1.60
CA VAL A 77 -10.35 -10.21 -1.80
C VAL A 77 -9.81 -9.95 -3.21
N LYS A 78 -10.68 -10.01 -4.23
CA LYS A 78 -10.30 -9.72 -5.62
C LYS A 78 -9.78 -8.29 -5.79
N ILE A 79 -10.41 -7.31 -5.14
CA ILE A 79 -9.97 -5.91 -5.19
C ILE A 79 -8.57 -5.76 -4.59
N VAL A 80 -8.30 -6.40 -3.44
CA VAL A 80 -6.98 -6.35 -2.80
C VAL A 80 -5.91 -6.94 -3.71
N SER A 81 -6.17 -8.12 -4.28
CA SER A 81 -5.23 -8.77 -5.22
C SER A 81 -4.99 -7.95 -6.47
N TYR A 82 -6.03 -7.36 -7.05
CA TYR A 82 -5.91 -6.47 -8.21
C TYR A 82 -5.06 -5.23 -7.88
N ASN A 83 -5.28 -4.62 -6.72
CA ASN A 83 -4.53 -3.45 -6.28
C ASN A 83 -3.05 -3.77 -6.07
N ASP A 84 -2.71 -4.96 -5.56
CA ASP A 84 -1.32 -5.40 -5.43
C ASP A 84 -0.65 -5.64 -6.80
N ALA A 85 -1.34 -6.30 -7.73
CA ALA A 85 -0.83 -6.48 -9.09
C ALA A 85 -0.60 -5.13 -9.80
N ASN A 86 -1.58 -4.22 -9.71
CA ASN A 86 -1.47 -2.87 -10.25
C ASN A 86 -0.34 -2.05 -9.57
N ARG A 87 -0.08 -2.30 -8.28
CA ARG A 87 1.03 -1.69 -7.55
C ARG A 87 2.38 -2.08 -8.14
N LYS A 88 2.59 -3.36 -8.45
CA LYS A 88 3.85 -3.85 -9.06
C LYS A 88 4.08 -3.25 -10.44
N VAL A 89 3.02 -3.12 -11.25
CA VAL A 89 3.07 -2.46 -12.56
C VAL A 89 3.44 -0.98 -12.43
N ALA A 90 2.85 -0.27 -11.45
CA ALA A 90 3.18 1.12 -11.20
C ALA A 90 4.65 1.32 -10.78
N ILE A 91 5.21 0.40 -9.99
CA ILE A 91 6.64 0.40 -9.63
C ILE A 91 7.50 0.19 -10.88
N LEU A 92 7.17 -0.80 -11.72
CA LEU A 92 7.88 -1.05 -12.98
C LEU A 92 7.88 0.17 -13.91
N CYS A 93 6.77 0.90 -13.96
CA CYS A 93 6.61 2.07 -14.81
C CYS A 93 7.20 3.36 -14.22
N ASN A 94 7.84 3.28 -13.03
CA ASN A 94 8.28 4.40 -12.22
C ASN A 94 7.18 5.47 -12.03
N HIS A 95 5.93 5.03 -11.81
CA HIS A 95 4.84 5.95 -11.53
C HIS A 95 4.92 6.41 -10.08
N GLN A 96 5.44 7.61 -9.90
CA GLN A 96 5.49 8.30 -8.62
C GLN A 96 4.38 9.34 -8.54
N ARG A 97 3.99 9.68 -7.32
CA ARG A 97 3.17 10.86 -7.05
C ARG A 97 3.72 11.49 -5.77
N SER A 98 3.45 12.76 -5.47
CA SER A 98 3.94 13.43 -4.24
C SER A 98 3.04 13.21 -3.03
N VAL A 99 3.61 12.95 -1.85
CA VAL A 99 2.84 12.68 -0.62
C VAL A 99 1.87 13.84 -0.37
N PRO A 100 0.57 13.58 -0.14
CA PRO A 100 -0.37 14.64 0.22
C PRO A 100 0.07 15.36 1.49
N LYS A 101 -0.09 16.70 1.55
CA LYS A 101 0.35 17.53 2.69
C LYS A 101 -0.19 17.08 4.07
N GLY A 102 -1.37 16.43 4.11
CA GLY A 102 -2.00 15.90 5.33
C GLY A 102 -1.74 14.42 5.62
N PHE A 103 -0.80 13.78 4.93
CA PHE A 103 -0.57 12.35 5.06
C PHE A 103 -0.06 11.98 6.46
N GLY A 104 0.96 12.68 6.96
CA GLY A 104 1.56 12.44 8.28
C GLY A 104 0.52 12.54 9.39
N SER A 105 -0.21 13.65 9.46
CA SER A 105 -1.25 13.85 10.48
C SER A 105 -2.36 12.80 10.43
N THR A 106 -2.68 12.25 9.26
CA THR A 106 -3.64 11.14 9.14
C THR A 106 -3.05 9.84 9.67
N VAL A 107 -1.79 9.55 9.33
CA VAL A 107 -1.08 8.35 9.81
C VAL A 107 -0.89 8.39 11.32
N ASP A 108 -0.52 9.55 11.87
CA ASP A 108 -0.36 9.74 13.31
C ASP A 108 -1.66 9.48 14.07
N LYS A 109 -2.79 9.98 13.56
CA LYS A 109 -4.12 9.68 14.11
C LYS A 109 -4.47 8.20 14.06
N MET A 110 -4.13 7.51 12.97
CA MET A 110 -4.38 6.07 12.84
C MET A 110 -3.48 5.26 13.79
N ASN A 111 -2.21 5.62 13.93
CA ASN A 111 -1.28 5.02 14.90
C ASN A 111 -1.73 5.25 16.35
N ALA A 112 -2.16 6.47 16.69
CA ALA A 112 -2.71 6.76 18.01
C ALA A 112 -3.96 5.91 18.30
N THR A 113 -4.85 5.77 17.33
CA THR A 113 -6.04 4.90 17.45
C THR A 113 -5.65 3.43 17.61
N LEU A 114 -4.62 2.97 16.90
CA LEU A 114 -4.11 1.60 16.98
C LEU A 114 -3.50 1.33 18.37
N SER A 115 -2.70 2.26 18.90
CA SER A 115 -2.16 2.18 20.27
C SER A 115 -3.29 2.06 21.29
N GLN A 116 -4.30 2.94 21.21
CA GLN A 116 -5.45 2.89 22.10
C GLN A 116 -6.20 1.55 22.02
N LEU A 117 -6.41 1.01 20.82
CA LEU A 117 -7.07 -0.29 20.66
C LEU A 117 -6.25 -1.44 21.25
N ASN A 118 -4.92 -1.40 21.15
CA ASN A 118 -4.03 -2.39 21.77
C ASN A 118 -4.07 -2.30 23.29
N ASP A 119 -4.07 -1.10 23.87
CA ASP A 119 -4.19 -0.90 25.32
C ASP A 119 -5.53 -1.45 25.84
N GLN A 120 -6.62 -1.18 25.13
CA GLN A 120 -7.94 -1.74 25.42
C GLN A 120 -7.96 -3.28 25.35
N LEU A 121 -7.23 -3.87 24.39
CA LEU A 121 -7.12 -5.31 24.23
C LEU A 121 -6.32 -5.93 25.39
N ASN A 122 -5.23 -5.28 25.82
CA ASN A 122 -4.45 -5.68 26.99
C ASN A 122 -5.28 -5.61 28.28
N GLU A 123 -6.09 -4.56 28.46
CA GLU A 123 -7.03 -4.46 29.59
C GLU A 123 -8.06 -5.61 29.57
N LEU A 124 -8.63 -5.95 28.41
CA LEU A 124 -9.56 -7.08 28.26
C LEU A 124 -8.88 -8.42 28.56
N GLN A 125 -7.62 -8.61 28.15
CA GLN A 125 -6.85 -9.80 28.49
C GLN A 125 -6.55 -9.90 29.99
N ALA A 126 -6.21 -8.77 30.65
CA ALA A 126 -6.03 -8.72 32.09
C ALA A 126 -7.34 -9.04 32.84
N MET A 127 -8.48 -8.51 32.37
CA MET A 127 -9.81 -8.86 32.88
C MET A 127 -10.09 -10.35 32.75
N ARG A 128 -9.78 -10.98 31.60
CA ARG A 128 -9.93 -12.43 31.40
C ARG A 128 -9.20 -13.24 32.48
N VAL A 129 -7.97 -12.84 32.82
CA VAL A 129 -7.17 -13.50 33.87
C VAL A 129 -7.78 -13.26 35.25
N ALA A 130 -8.25 -12.06 35.54
CA ALA A 130 -8.88 -11.71 36.82
C ALA A 130 -10.21 -12.48 37.05
N VAL A 131 -11.04 -12.63 36.02
CA VAL A 131 -12.27 -13.43 36.05
C VAL A 131 -11.94 -14.91 36.29
N LYS A 132 -10.95 -15.48 35.59
CA LYS A 132 -10.51 -16.87 35.82
C LYS A 132 -10.00 -17.13 37.25
N LYS A 133 -9.38 -16.12 37.87
CA LYS A 133 -8.84 -16.20 39.24
C LYS A 133 -9.86 -15.82 40.32
N ASN A 134 -11.14 -15.55 39.97
CA ASN A 134 -12.19 -15.11 40.90
C ASN A 134 -11.77 -13.88 41.76
N LYS A 135 -11.11 -12.89 41.16
CA LYS A 135 -10.72 -11.63 41.84
C LYS A 135 -11.56 -10.44 41.35
N PRO A 136 -12.80 -10.27 41.83
CA PRO A 136 -13.72 -9.25 41.31
C PRO A 136 -13.26 -7.81 41.59
N LYS A 137 -12.52 -7.57 42.68
CA LYS A 137 -11.99 -6.24 43.05
C LYS A 137 -10.89 -5.71 42.12
N ALA A 138 -10.32 -6.56 41.26
CA ALA A 138 -9.25 -6.19 40.33
C ALA A 138 -9.79 -5.82 38.93
N ILE A 139 -11.11 -5.92 38.71
CA ILE A 139 -11.75 -5.66 37.42
C ILE A 139 -12.21 -4.20 37.39
N GLN A 140 -11.65 -3.41 36.48
CA GLN A 140 -12.11 -2.04 36.24
C GLN A 140 -13.42 -2.09 35.45
N LEU A 141 -14.54 -1.95 36.15
CA LEU A 141 -15.86 -1.83 35.55
C LEU A 141 -16.09 -0.40 35.06
N ARG A 142 -16.97 -0.27 34.08
CA ARG A 142 -17.48 1.03 33.66
C ARG A 142 -18.36 1.57 34.79
N GLN A 143 -18.05 2.77 35.28
CA GLN A 143 -18.93 3.47 36.21
C GLN A 143 -20.01 4.17 35.38
N ASP A 144 -21.26 3.80 35.59
CA ASP A 144 -22.41 4.46 34.94
C ASP A 144 -22.78 5.78 35.66
N ASP A 145 -22.19 6.02 36.85
CA ASP A 145 -22.44 7.19 37.69
C ASP A 145 -21.41 8.31 37.42
N ALA A 146 -21.61 9.06 36.36
CA ALA A 146 -21.11 10.43 36.27
C ALA A 146 -22.07 11.25 35.39
N ASP A 147 -23.07 11.83 36.05
CA ASP A 147 -23.99 12.84 35.53
C ASP A 147 -23.29 14.18 35.14
N ASP A 148 -21.97 14.22 34.89
CA ASP A 148 -21.24 15.49 34.73
C ASP A 148 -19.95 15.43 33.86
N ALA A 149 -19.97 14.73 32.72
CA ALA A 149 -18.95 14.96 31.68
C ALA A 149 -19.51 14.72 30.27
N ASP A 150 -19.79 15.83 29.61
CA ASP A 150 -20.37 15.95 28.27
C ASP A 150 -19.36 15.67 27.13
N ASP A 151 -18.48 14.67 27.30
CA ASP A 151 -17.42 14.40 26.33
C ASP A 151 -17.60 13.03 25.66
N ALA A 152 -17.92 13.03 24.37
CA ALA A 152 -18.13 11.81 23.60
C ALA A 152 -16.88 10.91 23.59
N ASP A 153 -15.70 11.51 23.78
CA ASP A 153 -14.41 10.82 23.75
C ASP A 153 -14.15 9.97 25.00
N THR A 154 -14.58 10.37 26.20
CA THR A 154 -14.48 9.54 27.41
C THR A 154 -15.41 8.33 27.37
N LYS A 155 -16.61 8.49 26.80
CA LYS A 155 -17.54 7.36 26.56
C LYS A 155 -16.98 6.35 25.55
N LYS A 156 -16.27 6.83 24.54
CA LYS A 156 -15.60 5.98 23.53
C LYS A 156 -14.39 5.24 24.13
N ALA A 157 -13.64 5.90 25.01
CA ALA A 157 -12.49 5.34 25.71
C ALA A 157 -12.89 4.23 26.70
N GLN A 158 -14.09 4.28 27.28
CA GLN A 158 -14.59 3.27 28.24
C GLN A 158 -15.42 2.15 27.60
N LEU A 159 -15.64 2.18 26.27
CA LEU A 159 -16.54 1.26 25.57
C LEU A 159 -16.10 -0.22 25.65
N HIS A 160 -14.80 -0.47 25.83
CA HIS A 160 -14.28 -1.83 26.01
C HIS A 160 -14.61 -2.41 27.39
N ARG A 161 -14.80 -1.57 28.42
CA ARG A 161 -15.15 -2.01 29.78
C ARG A 161 -16.59 -2.52 29.86
N PHE A 162 -16.86 -3.35 30.87
CA PHE A 162 -18.19 -3.91 31.14
C PHE A 162 -18.84 -3.19 32.33
N THR A 163 -20.16 -3.05 32.31
CA THR A 163 -20.95 -2.47 33.42
C THR A 163 -21.04 -3.41 34.63
N LYS A 164 -21.08 -4.72 34.39
CA LYS A 164 -21.10 -5.77 35.42
C LYS A 164 -19.97 -6.75 35.19
N VAL A 165 -19.55 -7.48 36.23
CA VAL A 165 -18.50 -8.51 36.11
C VAL A 165 -18.95 -9.56 35.09
N PRO A 166 -18.26 -9.65 33.93
CA PRO A 166 -18.65 -10.54 32.85
C PRO A 166 -18.17 -11.97 33.08
N THR A 167 -18.83 -12.93 32.44
CA THR A 167 -18.35 -14.33 32.37
C THR A 167 -17.15 -14.43 31.42
N VAL A 168 -16.29 -15.44 31.60
CA VAL A 168 -15.10 -15.68 30.76
C VAL A 168 -15.45 -15.68 29.26
N GLU A 169 -16.56 -16.31 28.87
CA GLU A 169 -17.01 -16.37 27.47
C GLU A 169 -17.39 -15.00 26.89
N GLN A 170 -17.96 -14.11 27.71
CA GLN A 170 -18.33 -12.76 27.28
C GLN A 170 -17.08 -11.90 27.06
N VAL A 171 -16.05 -12.08 27.90
CA VAL A 171 -14.74 -11.44 27.72
C VAL A 171 -14.06 -11.95 26.46
N ASP A 172 -14.08 -13.26 26.21
CA ASP A 172 -13.44 -13.87 25.03
C ASP A 172 -14.09 -13.39 23.72
N LYS A 173 -15.43 -13.32 23.66
CA LYS A 173 -16.14 -12.74 22.49
C LYS A 173 -15.76 -11.28 22.23
N LYS A 174 -15.54 -10.49 23.30
CA LYS A 174 -15.16 -9.08 23.18
C LYS A 174 -13.71 -8.92 22.73
N ILE A 175 -12.80 -9.77 23.23
CA ILE A 175 -11.41 -9.87 22.76
C ILE A 175 -11.38 -10.19 21.25
N ASP A 176 -12.16 -11.17 20.78
CA ASP A 176 -12.19 -11.53 19.36
C ASP A 176 -12.66 -10.37 18.48
N SER A 177 -13.71 -9.66 18.89
CA SER A 177 -14.21 -8.50 18.16
C SER A 177 -13.19 -7.36 18.12
N TRP A 178 -12.45 -7.11 19.21
CA TRP A 178 -11.46 -6.05 19.29
C TRP A 178 -10.18 -6.42 18.53
N THR A 179 -9.79 -7.69 18.56
CA THR A 179 -8.70 -8.25 17.74
C THR A 179 -8.98 -8.08 16.25
N LYS A 180 -10.23 -8.32 15.80
CA LYS A 180 -10.63 -8.08 14.40
C LYS A 180 -10.52 -6.60 14.03
N LYS A 181 -10.89 -5.68 14.91
CA LYS A 181 -10.76 -4.22 14.70
C LYS A 181 -9.30 -3.80 14.59
N VAL A 182 -8.43 -4.30 15.47
CA VAL A 182 -6.98 -4.05 15.41
C VAL A 182 -6.41 -4.53 14.08
N LYS A 183 -6.68 -5.78 13.69
CA LYS A 183 -6.20 -6.34 12.41
C LYS A 183 -6.70 -5.53 11.20
N ALA A 184 -7.96 -5.10 11.21
CA ALA A 184 -8.52 -4.29 10.13
C ALA A 184 -7.86 -2.90 10.02
N LEU A 185 -7.59 -2.25 11.17
CA LEU A 185 -6.92 -0.95 11.18
C LEU A 185 -5.44 -1.06 10.79
N ASP A 186 -4.76 -2.12 11.25
CA ASP A 186 -3.38 -2.44 10.89
C ASP A 186 -3.21 -2.67 9.38
N LEU A 187 -4.10 -3.46 8.78
CA LEU A 187 -4.14 -3.66 7.32
C LEU A 187 -4.34 -2.34 6.56
N ARG A 188 -5.24 -1.46 7.02
CA ARG A 188 -5.46 -0.14 6.42
C ARG A 188 -4.24 0.77 6.56
N LEU A 189 -3.57 0.71 7.71
CA LEU A 189 -2.36 1.49 7.96
C LEU A 189 -1.25 1.04 7.01
N LYS A 190 -1.08 -0.28 6.86
CA LYS A 190 -0.12 -0.88 5.94
C LYS A 190 -0.37 -0.48 4.49
N ASP A 191 -1.60 -0.61 4.01
CA ASP A 191 -1.99 -0.18 2.65
C ASP A 191 -1.69 1.31 2.41
N LYS A 192 -1.93 2.15 3.42
CA LYS A 192 -1.66 3.59 3.37
C LYS A 192 -0.16 3.91 3.33
N PHE A 193 0.66 3.17 4.08
CA PHE A 193 2.13 3.26 4.05
C PHE A 193 2.73 2.69 2.76
N ASP A 194 2.18 1.61 2.22
CA ASP A 194 2.62 1.00 0.97
C ASP A 194 2.29 1.89 -0.23
N CYS A 195 1.17 2.62 -0.17
CA CYS A 195 0.98 3.78 -1.02
C CYS A 195 2.09 4.80 -0.75
N SER A 196 2.38 5.12 0.52
CA SER A 196 3.30 6.18 0.92
C SER A 196 4.73 6.08 0.37
N PHE A 197 5.31 4.88 0.44
CA PHE A 197 6.70 4.62 0.05
C PHE A 197 6.97 4.93 -1.43
N ARG A 198 5.92 4.96 -2.26
CA ARG A 198 5.98 5.34 -3.67
C ARG A 198 6.14 6.85 -3.91
N TRP A 199 6.05 7.67 -2.86
CA TRP A 199 6.03 9.12 -2.96
C TRP A 199 7.26 9.82 -2.38
N LEU A 200 8.19 9.05 -1.81
CA LEU A 200 9.34 9.57 -1.04
C LEU A 200 10.63 9.66 -1.86
N ASP A 201 10.61 9.37 -3.16
CA ASP A 201 11.79 9.56 -4.02
C ASP A 201 11.78 10.95 -4.66
N PRO A 202 12.68 11.89 -4.27
CA PRO A 202 12.64 13.28 -4.75
C PRO A 202 13.36 13.49 -6.10
N HIS A 203 13.97 12.44 -6.66
CA HIS A 203 14.91 12.53 -7.79
C HIS A 203 14.38 11.90 -9.09
N ASP A 204 13.21 12.31 -9.60
CA ASP A 204 13.03 12.40 -11.05
C ASP A 204 11.77 13.20 -11.43
N LYS A 205 11.96 14.42 -11.97
CA LYS A 205 10.87 15.29 -12.44
C LYS A 205 10.57 15.03 -13.91
N PHE A 206 10.24 13.80 -14.30
CA PHE A 206 9.70 13.56 -15.63
C PHE A 206 8.55 12.56 -15.60
N ARG A 207 7.34 13.13 -15.77
CA ARG A 207 6.18 12.63 -16.55
C ARG A 207 4.87 12.60 -15.76
N ASP A 208 3.87 13.24 -16.36
CA ASP A 208 2.51 13.41 -15.83
C ASP A 208 1.78 12.05 -15.64
N PRO A 209 1.32 11.72 -14.41
CA PRO A 209 0.58 10.49 -14.09
C PRO A 209 -0.79 10.34 -14.76
N THR A 210 -1.31 11.40 -15.39
CA THR A 210 -2.71 11.45 -15.87
C THR A 210 -2.93 10.59 -17.13
N VAL A 211 -1.86 10.25 -17.86
CA VAL A 211 -1.97 9.58 -19.16
C VAL A 211 -2.29 8.08 -19.05
N LEU A 212 -1.95 7.42 -17.93
CA LEU A 212 -2.15 5.96 -17.82
C LEU A 212 -3.50 5.55 -17.20
N LEU A 213 -4.08 6.37 -16.33
CA LEU A 213 -5.39 6.10 -15.73
C LEU A 213 -6.52 6.16 -16.78
N ILE A 214 -6.33 6.98 -17.82
CA ILE A 214 -7.28 7.08 -18.94
C ILE A 214 -7.15 5.85 -19.84
N GLN A 215 -5.96 5.30 -20.03
CA GLN A 215 -5.73 4.16 -20.93
C GLN A 215 -6.20 2.81 -20.34
N THR A 216 -6.11 2.62 -19.02
CA THR A 216 -6.68 1.41 -18.39
C THR A 216 -8.21 1.47 -18.29
N CYS A 217 -8.81 2.64 -18.12
CA CYS A 217 -10.27 2.81 -18.16
C CYS A 217 -10.88 2.69 -19.57
N GLN A 218 -10.14 3.04 -20.63
CA GLN A 218 -10.63 2.93 -22.01
C GLN A 218 -10.69 1.48 -22.53
N LEU A 219 -9.90 0.56 -21.98
CA LEU A 219 -9.95 -0.86 -22.35
C LEU A 219 -11.21 -1.59 -21.85
N ASN A 220 -11.91 -1.07 -20.84
CA ASN A 220 -13.13 -1.67 -20.28
C ASN A 220 -14.45 -1.14 -20.88
N ARG A 221 -14.40 -0.24 -21.89
CA ARG A 221 -15.60 0.29 -22.58
C ARG A 221 -15.82 -0.27 -23.99
N ASN A 222 -14.91 -1.10 -24.50
CA ASN A 222 -14.99 -1.67 -25.84
C ASN A 222 -15.16 -3.20 -25.79
N ASN A 223 -16.07 -3.68 -24.93
CA ASN A 223 -16.64 -5.02 -25.00
C ASN A 223 -18.17 -4.88 -24.98
#